data_AF-A0A6G2UZV6-F1
#
_entry.id   AF-A0A6G2UZV6-F1
#
_cell.length_a   1.000
_cell.length_b   1.000
_cell.length_c   1.000
_cell.angle_alpha   90.00
_cell.angle_beta   90.00
_cell.angle_gamma   90.00
#
_symmetry.space_group_name_H-M   'P 1'
#
loop_
_entity.id
_entity.type
_entity.pdbx_description
1 polymer ?
#
loop_
_entity_poly.entity_id
_entity_poly.type
_entity_poly.pdbx_seq_one_letter_code
_entity_poly.pdbx_strand_id
1 'polypeptide(L)'
;MQALAYSRPSVLASSQAGRSLGLETAGGSTPQGAEAHPRFFSGFLASPQIAARGLLAVADVAAARYYQRTLPSSLDPVVTGNGNRLRFESFSGCCGVYARLDVLSEGLEGMETGHGTTNVDVNHPLREALSRMGGDEPLH
;
A
#
# COMPACT_ATOMS: atom_id res chain seq x y z
N MET A 1 5.02 7.44 -20.20
CA MET A 1 4.67 7.10 -18.81
C MET A 1 5.97 7.13 -18.03
N GLN A 2 6.09 7.99 -17.01
CA GLN A 2 7.30 8.09 -16.21
C GLN A 2 7.41 6.84 -15.33
N ALA A 3 8.61 6.30 -15.16
CA ALA A 3 8.82 5.16 -14.27
C ALA A 3 8.53 5.58 -12.83
N LEU A 4 7.83 4.73 -12.07
CA LEU A 4 7.64 4.92 -10.64
C LEU A 4 9.01 4.94 -9.94
N ALA A 5 9.23 5.96 -9.12
CA ALA A 5 10.46 6.13 -8.36
C ALA A 5 10.13 6.17 -6.87
N TYR A 6 10.72 5.23 -6.13
CA TYR A 6 10.60 5.12 -4.68
C TYR A 6 11.89 5.57 -4.03
N SER A 7 11.80 6.19 -2.84
CA SER A 7 12.97 6.70 -2.12
C SER A 7 13.90 5.57 -1.65
N ARG A 8 13.30 4.41 -1.34
CA ARG A 8 13.92 3.16 -0.88
C ARG A 8 12.87 2.02 -1.03
N PRO A 9 13.22 0.74 -0.84
CA PRO A 9 12.22 -0.32 -0.85
C PRO A 9 11.34 -0.29 0.41
N SER A 10 10.06 -0.60 0.25
CA SER A 10 9.16 -0.90 1.36
C SER A 10 9.65 -2.10 2.16
N VAL A 11 9.42 -2.10 3.47
CA VAL A 11 9.96 -3.10 4.39
C VAL A 11 9.00 -3.42 5.52
N LEU A 12 8.91 -4.71 5.87
CA LEU A 12 8.37 -5.15 7.15
C LEU A 12 9.53 -5.41 8.10
N ALA A 13 9.74 -4.53 9.08
CA ALA A 13 10.78 -4.67 10.08
C ALA A 13 10.20 -5.31 11.35
N SER A 14 11.02 -6.11 12.04
CA SER A 14 10.71 -6.65 13.37
C SER A 14 11.72 -6.12 14.38
N SER A 15 11.22 -5.67 15.54
CA SER A 15 12.04 -5.14 16.63
C SER A 15 11.51 -5.65 17.98
N GLN A 16 12.24 -5.37 19.06
CA GLN A 16 11.75 -5.66 20.42
C GLN A 16 10.45 -4.91 20.77
N ALA A 17 10.16 -3.80 20.09
CA ALA A 17 8.96 -2.99 20.28
C ALA A 17 7.77 -3.44 19.42
N GLY A 18 7.93 -4.48 18.59
CA GLY A 18 6.92 -4.98 17.67
C GLY A 18 7.32 -4.89 16.20
N ARG A 19 6.33 -5.06 15.32
CA ARG A 19 6.51 -5.01 13.86
C ARG A 19 6.20 -3.61 13.33
N SER A 20 6.96 -3.20 12.32
CA SER A 20 6.69 -1.97 11.58
C SER A 20 6.64 -2.25 10.09
N LEU A 21 5.54 -1.84 9.45
CA LEU A 21 5.32 -1.89 8.01
C LEU A 21 5.59 -0.51 7.40
N GLY A 22 6.78 -0.33 6.84
CA GLY A 22 7.12 0.84 6.03
C GLY A 22 6.69 0.64 4.58
N LEU A 23 5.62 1.31 4.16
CA LEU A 23 5.19 1.38 2.77
C LEU A 23 5.72 2.66 2.11
N GLU A 24 6.59 2.51 1.12
CA GLU A 24 7.18 3.60 0.37
C GLU A 24 6.29 4.00 -0.81
N THR A 25 6.12 5.30 -0.98
CA THR A 25 5.25 5.89 -2.00
C THR A 25 6.07 6.50 -3.12
N ALA A 26 5.53 6.43 -4.34
CA ALA A 26 6.06 7.20 -5.46
C ALA A 26 5.59 8.67 -5.39
N GLY A 27 5.92 9.45 -6.42
CA GLY A 27 5.33 10.77 -6.62
C GLY A 27 3.80 10.69 -6.69
N GLY A 28 3.13 11.52 -5.90
CA GLY A 28 1.68 11.51 -5.74
C GLY A 28 1.04 12.88 -5.81
N SER A 29 -0.28 12.90 -5.84
CA SER A 29 -1.08 14.13 -5.78
C SER A 29 -1.76 14.25 -4.42
N THR A 30 -1.60 15.39 -3.77
CA THR A 30 -2.26 15.78 -2.51
C THR A 30 -3.06 17.06 -2.73
N PRO A 31 -3.93 17.48 -1.79
CA PRO A 31 -4.60 18.78 -1.88
C PRO A 31 -3.63 19.98 -1.96
N GLN A 32 -2.39 19.82 -1.50
CA GLN A 32 -1.33 20.83 -1.53
C GLN A 32 -0.58 20.86 -2.86
N GLY A 33 -0.79 19.87 -3.74
CA GLY A 33 -0.17 19.77 -5.06
C GLY A 33 0.54 18.43 -5.27
N ALA A 34 1.50 18.41 -6.19
CA ALA A 34 2.34 17.24 -6.40
C ALA A 34 3.37 17.11 -5.27
N GLU A 35 3.48 15.94 -4.68
CA GLU A 35 4.45 15.61 -3.63
C GLU A 35 5.31 14.41 -4.06
N ALA A 36 6.60 14.43 -3.71
CA ALA A 36 7.54 13.40 -4.14
C ALA A 36 7.28 12.03 -3.51
N HIS A 37 6.97 11.99 -2.22
CA HIS A 37 6.73 10.77 -1.44
C HIS A 37 5.70 11.06 -0.32
N PRO A 38 4.41 11.27 -0.69
CA PRO A 38 3.40 11.66 0.29
C PRO A 38 3.17 10.54 1.32
N ARG A 39 2.89 10.93 2.55
CA ARG A 39 2.55 10.02 3.66
C ARG A 39 1.10 10.23 4.06
N PHE A 40 0.30 9.18 3.95
CA PHE A 40 -1.13 9.26 4.28
C PHE A 40 -1.48 8.75 5.68
N PHE A 41 -0.59 8.00 6.33
CA PHE A 41 -0.85 7.41 7.64
C PHE A 41 0.45 7.05 8.35
N SER A 42 0.41 7.03 9.68
CA SER A 42 1.52 6.56 10.53
C SER A 42 0.99 6.13 11.88
N GLY A 43 0.71 4.84 12.06
CA GLY A 43 0.34 4.25 13.33
C GLY A 43 -0.17 2.83 13.20
N PHE A 44 -0.96 2.38 14.16
CA PHE A 44 -1.27 0.97 14.30
C PHE A 44 -2.52 0.53 13.53
N LEU A 45 -2.46 -0.71 13.05
CA LEU A 45 -3.59 -1.41 12.46
C LEU A 45 -4.31 -2.25 13.50
N ALA A 46 -5.63 -2.12 13.59
CA ALA A 46 -6.45 -2.90 14.53
C ALA A 46 -6.53 -4.40 14.15
N SER A 47 -6.24 -4.75 12.89
CA SER A 47 -6.22 -6.13 12.41
C SER A 47 -5.03 -6.36 11.45
N PRO A 48 -3.80 -6.46 12.00
CA PRO A 48 -2.57 -6.53 11.21
C PRO A 48 -2.56 -7.66 10.19
N GLN A 49 -3.00 -8.85 10.57
CA GLN A 49 -2.96 -10.02 9.67
C GLN A 49 -3.95 -9.86 8.51
N ILE A 50 -5.16 -9.36 8.79
CA ILE A 50 -6.18 -9.13 7.75
C ILE A 50 -5.69 -8.07 6.76
N ALA A 51 -5.13 -6.97 7.26
CA ALA A 51 -4.58 -5.91 6.41
C ALA A 51 -3.42 -6.41 5.55
N ALA A 52 -2.49 -7.20 6.11
CA ALA A 52 -1.38 -7.79 5.37
C ALA A 52 -1.88 -8.72 4.24
N ARG A 53 -2.84 -9.60 4.52
CA ARG A 53 -3.42 -10.51 3.51
C ARG A 53 -4.20 -9.76 2.43
N GLY A 54 -4.95 -8.73 2.81
CA GLY A 54 -5.65 -7.86 1.87
C GLY A 54 -4.68 -7.13 0.93
N LEU A 55 -3.59 -6.58 1.47
CA LEU A 55 -2.58 -5.87 0.68
C LEU A 55 -1.90 -6.81 -0.32
N LEU A 56 -1.55 -8.03 0.11
CA LEU A 56 -1.03 -9.07 -0.77
C LEU A 56 -1.99 -9.38 -1.91
N ALA A 57 -3.29 -9.57 -1.62
CA ALA A 57 -4.29 -9.87 -2.64
C ALA A 57 -4.41 -8.76 -3.69
N VAL A 58 -4.42 -7.49 -3.27
CA VAL A 58 -4.44 -6.33 -4.20
C VAL A 58 -3.18 -6.31 -5.06
N ALA A 59 -2.01 -6.54 -4.46
CA ALA A 59 -0.72 -6.52 -5.14
C ALA A 59 -0.55 -7.70 -6.12
N ASP A 60 -1.11 -8.87 -5.82
CA ASP A 60 -1.12 -10.03 -6.71
C ASP A 60 -1.99 -9.76 -7.95
N VAL A 61 -3.17 -9.17 -7.77
CA VAL A 61 -4.04 -8.78 -8.90
C VAL A 61 -3.39 -7.69 -9.75
N ALA A 62 -2.69 -6.74 -9.14
CA ALA A 62 -1.93 -5.72 -9.88
C ALA A 62 -0.81 -6.32 -10.74
N ALA A 63 -0.14 -7.37 -10.25
CA ALA A 63 0.92 -8.07 -10.97
C ALA A 63 0.41 -9.05 -12.06
N ALA A 64 -0.80 -9.61 -11.91
CA ALA A 64 -1.31 -10.72 -12.71
C ALA A 64 -1.73 -10.37 -14.17
N ARG A 65 -1.21 -9.31 -14.81
CA ARG A 65 -1.67 -8.89 -16.16
C ARG A 65 -1.44 -9.96 -17.25
N TYR A 66 -2.43 -10.82 -17.45
CA TYR A 66 -2.40 -11.95 -18.37
C TYR A 66 -2.38 -11.57 -19.87
N TYR A 67 -2.88 -10.39 -20.24
CA TYR A 67 -3.12 -10.04 -21.66
C TYR A 67 -2.06 -9.10 -22.29
N GLN A 68 -1.24 -8.39 -21.50
CA GLN A 68 -0.22 -7.46 -22.01
C GLN A 68 0.99 -7.40 -21.05
N ARG A 69 2.05 -8.16 -21.36
CA ARG A 69 3.23 -8.36 -20.48
C ARG A 69 4.21 -7.17 -20.38
N THR A 70 3.95 -6.04 -21.04
CA THR A 70 5.07 -5.20 -21.56
C THR A 70 5.34 -3.85 -20.90
N LEU A 71 4.78 -3.50 -19.74
CA LEU A 71 5.22 -2.29 -19.02
C LEU A 71 5.41 -2.56 -17.52
N PRO A 72 6.67 -2.77 -17.06
CA PRO A 72 6.99 -2.98 -15.65
C PRO A 72 6.59 -1.82 -14.73
N SER A 73 6.47 -0.61 -15.28
CA SER A 73 6.34 0.63 -14.52
C SER A 73 4.95 0.93 -13.96
N SER A 74 3.98 0.01 -14.03
CA SER A 74 2.58 0.26 -13.64
C SER A 74 1.92 -0.98 -13.04
N LEU A 75 2.61 -1.67 -12.14
CA LEU A 75 2.10 -2.89 -11.48
C LEU A 75 1.94 -2.72 -9.97
N ASP A 76 2.37 -1.61 -9.42
CA ASP A 76 2.24 -1.35 -8.00
C ASP A 76 0.83 -0.86 -7.68
N PRO A 77 0.20 -1.37 -6.60
CA PRO A 77 -1.08 -0.84 -6.14
C PRO A 77 -1.03 0.68 -5.98
N VAL A 78 -2.17 1.31 -6.17
CA VAL A 78 -2.38 2.71 -5.82
C VAL A 78 -2.93 2.76 -4.41
N VAL A 79 -2.36 3.59 -3.56
CA VAL A 79 -2.93 3.94 -2.26
C VAL A 79 -3.53 5.33 -2.31
N THR A 80 -4.71 5.48 -1.73
CA THR A 80 -5.43 6.75 -1.61
C THR A 80 -5.84 6.97 -0.16
N GLY A 81 -5.42 8.10 0.41
CA GLY A 81 -5.95 8.62 1.67
C GLY A 81 -7.05 9.64 1.41
N ASN A 82 -8.10 9.64 2.23
CA ASN A 82 -9.28 10.48 2.00
C ASN A 82 -9.89 11.05 3.30
N GLY A 83 -9.12 11.14 4.37
CA GLY A 83 -9.57 11.61 5.69
C GLY A 83 -10.04 10.49 6.63
N ASN A 84 -10.71 9.46 6.12
CA ASN A 84 -11.35 8.43 6.94
C ASN A 84 -11.04 6.97 6.56
N ARG A 85 -10.21 6.74 5.55
CA ARG A 85 -9.75 5.40 5.18
C ARG A 85 -8.46 5.46 4.38
N LEU A 86 -7.73 4.36 4.40
CA LEU A 86 -6.76 4.04 3.37
C LEU A 86 -7.39 3.08 2.38
N ARG A 87 -7.35 3.44 1.09
CA ARG A 87 -7.84 2.61 0.00
C ARG A 87 -6.66 2.16 -0.86
N PHE A 88 -6.48 0.86 -1.02
CA PHE A 88 -5.51 0.26 -1.93
C PHE A 88 -6.23 -0.34 -3.13
N GLU A 89 -5.81 -0.01 -4.34
CA GLU A 89 -6.48 -0.41 -5.57
C GLU A 89 -5.49 -0.96 -6.60
N SER A 90 -5.92 -2.03 -7.26
CA SER A 90 -5.29 -2.56 -8.47
C SER A 90 -6.08 -2.10 -9.68
N PHE A 91 -5.42 -1.40 -10.61
CA PHE A 91 -6.05 -0.84 -11.80
C PHE A 91 -5.75 -1.64 -13.06
N SER A 92 -6.81 -1.84 -13.85
CA SER A 92 -6.76 -2.35 -15.21
C SER A 92 -6.17 -1.33 -16.20
N GLY A 93 -5.86 -1.78 -17.42
CA GLY A 93 -5.35 -0.89 -18.48
C GLY A 93 -6.38 0.15 -18.94
N CYS A 94 -7.67 -0.10 -18.69
CA CYS A 94 -8.78 0.81 -18.99
C CYS A 94 -9.25 1.62 -17.77
N CYS A 95 -8.44 1.68 -16.70
CA CYS A 95 -8.73 2.43 -15.48
C CYS A 95 -9.89 1.89 -14.62
N GLY A 96 -10.46 0.72 -14.94
CA GLY A 96 -11.32 -0.02 -14.02
C GLY A 96 -10.53 -0.66 -12.87
N VAL A 97 -11.17 -0.86 -11.72
CA VAL A 97 -10.55 -1.47 -10.52
C VAL A 97 -10.76 -2.99 -10.55
N TYR A 98 -9.66 -3.76 -10.47
CA TYR A 98 -9.70 -5.23 -10.40
C TYR A 98 -9.73 -5.78 -8.98
N ALA A 99 -9.08 -5.10 -8.04
CA ALA A 99 -9.10 -5.43 -6.62
C ALA A 99 -9.02 -4.17 -5.78
N ARG A 100 -9.67 -4.18 -4.62
CA ARG A 100 -9.68 -3.09 -3.66
C ARG A 100 -9.59 -3.63 -2.24
N LEU A 101 -8.73 -3.02 -1.43
CA LEU A 101 -8.73 -3.12 0.03
C LEU A 101 -9.05 -1.73 0.60
N ASP A 102 -10.05 -1.65 1.46
CA ASP A 102 -10.31 -0.46 2.28
C ASP A 102 -10.01 -0.78 3.74
N VAL A 103 -9.10 -0.01 4.33
CA VAL A 103 -8.89 0.02 5.78
C VAL A 103 -9.62 1.27 6.30
N LEU A 104 -10.78 1.04 6.90
CA LEU A 104 -11.64 2.11 7.45
C LEU A 104 -11.05 2.66 8.76
N SER A 105 -11.59 3.77 9.25
CA SER A 105 -11.19 4.40 10.51
C SER A 105 -11.12 3.43 11.69
N GLU A 106 -12.01 2.43 11.77
CA GLU A 106 -12.00 1.43 12.84
C GLU A 106 -10.81 0.48 12.75
N GLY A 107 -10.22 0.33 11.56
CA GLY A 107 -9.02 -0.45 11.29
C GLY A 107 -7.71 0.31 11.50
N LEU A 108 -7.77 1.63 11.72
CA LEU A 108 -6.64 2.54 11.86
C LEU A 108 -6.73 3.18 13.26
N GLU A 109 -5.93 2.74 14.23
CA GLU A 109 -6.13 3.03 15.67
C GLU A 109 -6.28 4.53 16.02
N GLY A 110 -7.49 5.08 15.85
CA GLY A 110 -7.90 6.44 16.22
C GLY A 110 -7.33 7.58 15.37
N MET A 111 -6.70 7.32 14.21
CA MET A 111 -6.05 8.38 13.42
C MET A 111 -6.71 8.63 12.08
N GLU A 112 -6.93 9.90 11.78
CA GLU A 112 -7.33 10.35 10.45
C GLU A 112 -6.22 10.12 9.43
N THR A 113 -6.61 9.73 8.22
CA THR A 113 -5.67 9.60 7.11
C THR A 113 -5.47 10.95 6.43
N GLY A 114 -4.27 11.21 5.93
CA GLY A 114 -4.03 12.31 5.00
C GLY A 114 -4.88 12.18 3.72
N HIS A 115 -4.78 13.19 2.85
CA HIS A 115 -5.51 13.23 1.59
C HIS A 115 -4.55 13.15 0.41
N GLY A 116 -4.86 12.31 -0.56
CA GLY A 116 -4.09 12.20 -1.79
C GLY A 116 -4.05 10.80 -2.36
N THR A 117 -3.34 10.63 -3.46
CA THR A 117 -3.21 9.36 -4.18
C THR A 117 -1.82 9.18 -4.77
N THR A 118 -1.27 7.96 -4.71
CA THR A 118 0.04 7.60 -5.25
C THR A 118 0.18 6.08 -5.42
N ASN A 119 1.19 5.62 -6.15
CA ASN A 119 1.58 4.21 -6.13
C ASN A 119 2.37 3.88 -4.87
N VAL A 120 2.18 2.66 -4.37
CA VAL A 120 2.87 2.13 -3.19
C VAL A 120 3.71 0.91 -3.56
N ASP A 121 4.97 0.92 -3.16
CA ASP A 121 5.88 -0.20 -3.41
C ASP A 121 5.45 -1.43 -2.61
N VAL A 122 5.01 -2.48 -3.32
CA VAL A 122 4.77 -3.82 -2.75
C VAL A 122 5.74 -4.81 -3.38
N ASN A 123 7.03 -4.52 -3.22
CA ASN A 123 8.15 -5.32 -3.73
C ASN A 123 8.12 -6.78 -3.24
N HIS A 124 8.87 -7.63 -3.95
CA HIS A 124 8.94 -9.06 -3.66
C HIS A 124 9.42 -9.38 -2.23
N PRO A 125 10.51 -8.80 -1.69
CA PRO A 125 10.90 -8.99 -0.29
C PRO A 125 9.78 -8.67 0.72
N LEU A 126 9.04 -7.58 0.50
CA LEU A 126 7.90 -7.23 1.35
C LEU A 126 6.78 -8.26 1.23
N ARG A 127 6.43 -8.70 0.02
CA ARG A 127 5.40 -9.74 -0.19
C ARG A 127 5.74 -11.02 0.58
N GLU A 128 6.99 -11.45 0.49
CA GLU A 128 7.52 -12.59 1.23
C GLU A 128 7.42 -12.39 2.74
N ALA A 129 7.74 -11.21 3.26
CA ALA A 129 7.65 -10.92 4.68
C ALA A 129 6.19 -10.92 5.18
N LEU A 130 5.28 -10.27 4.44
CA LEU A 130 3.84 -10.24 4.74
C LEU A 130 3.22 -11.65 4.67
N SER A 131 3.67 -12.50 3.73
CA SER A 131 3.12 -13.85 3.55
C SER A 131 3.41 -14.76 4.76
N ARG A 132 4.49 -14.50 5.47
CA ARG A 132 4.90 -15.18 6.71
C ARG A 132 4.32 -14.57 7.98
N MET A 133 3.61 -13.45 7.90
CA MET A 133 2.97 -12.87 9.08
C MET A 133 1.91 -13.81 9.66
N GLY A 134 2.15 -14.19 10.91
CA GLY A 134 1.19 -14.85 11.79
C GLY A 134 1.02 -14.07 13.10
N GLY A 135 -0.08 -14.37 13.80
CA GLY A 135 -0.49 -13.73 15.05
C GLY A 135 -1.02 -12.30 14.88
N ASP A 136 -1.64 -11.80 15.94
CA ASP A 136 -2.15 -10.42 16.04
C ASP A 136 -1.17 -9.52 16.81
N GLU A 137 0.13 -9.71 16.58
CA GLU A 137 1.13 -8.78 17.09
C GLU A 137 0.86 -7.37 16.52
N PRO A 138 0.93 -6.32 17.35
CA PRO A 138 0.75 -4.95 16.89
C PRO A 138 1.65 -4.62 15.69
N LEU A 139 1.06 -3.98 14.68
CA LEU A 139 1.74 -3.53 13.48
C LEU A 139 1.56 -2.03 13.31
N HIS A 140 2.68 -1.31 13.40
CA HIS A 140 2.78 0.13 13.12
C HIS A 140 3.15 0.40 11.65
#